data_AF-A0A3E1EFV7-F1
#
_entry.id   AF-A0A3E1EFV7-F1
#
_cell.length_a   1.000
_cell.length_b   1.000
_cell.length_c   1.000
_cell.angle_alpha   90.00
_cell.angle_beta   90.00
_cell.angle_gamma   90.00
#
_symmetry.space_group_name_H-M   'P 1'
#
loop_
_entity.id
_entity.type
_entity.pdbx_description
1 polymer ?
#
loop_
_entity_poly.entity_id
_entity_poly.type
_entity_poly.pdbx_seq_one_letter_code
_entity_poly.pdbx_strand_id
1 'polypeptide(L)'
;MHRRRYLHFYGLTLALGLIAVTGRAQSTVPSQATSLSNLGDLLDRLPDFSRFGLSNFMPHDIFQFYSSPHFGDLVHKDFMRVPLGLRAKFAVDYQAHVEVEGYFTHGLARSAGYGFDRLNTGVKYETPKTSPTSPDLSWSTGVDFITPLSRPPRDLSDGYQHTVPYVAVSKLLMPDCNLVGYSTLGIDLLNATNLPSNFGRNQLHSNSSTLSSGLARDWKKFQALLTASYSSTALFSNETHQVFGLRPAIVFPLTRWQGRHTRLTATVGGWSIWGPDGHELGASGSVRVEFNYKAKR
;
A
#
# COMPACT_ATOMS: atom_id res chain seq x y z
N MET A 1 55.85 10.70 -2.90
CA MET A 1 55.31 10.77 -4.27
C MET A 1 54.78 9.37 -4.60
N HIS A 2 53.54 9.05 -4.99
CA HIS A 2 52.35 9.80 -5.39
C HIS A 2 51.11 8.98 -4.98
N ARG A 3 50.14 9.61 -4.31
CA ARG A 3 48.77 9.09 -4.09
C ARG A 3 47.97 9.11 -5.40
N ARG A 4 47.15 8.08 -5.68
CA ARG A 4 45.87 8.17 -6.42
C ARG A 4 44.93 7.07 -5.87
N ARG A 5 43.83 7.34 -5.16
CA ARG A 5 42.61 8.17 -5.36
C ARG A 5 41.47 7.38 -6.00
N TYR A 6 40.44 7.16 -5.18
CA TYR A 6 39.08 6.75 -5.47
C TYR A 6 38.43 7.58 -6.60
N LEU A 7 37.69 6.94 -7.50
CA LEU A 7 36.62 7.53 -8.33
C LEU A 7 35.31 6.88 -7.86
N HIS A 8 34.42 7.54 -7.11
CA HIS A 8 33.41 8.51 -7.55
C HIS A 8 32.45 7.95 -8.61
N PHE A 9 31.45 7.20 -8.13
CA PHE A 9 30.17 7.00 -8.80
C PHE A 9 29.36 8.30 -8.69
N TYR A 10 29.15 8.98 -9.82
CA TYR A 10 28.24 10.12 -9.91
C TYR A 10 26.80 9.63 -9.82
N GLY A 11 26.08 10.19 -8.84
CA GLY A 11 24.67 9.92 -8.59
C GLY A 11 23.78 10.41 -9.73
N LEU A 12 22.86 9.54 -10.12
CA LEU A 12 21.75 9.84 -11.02
C LEU A 12 20.76 10.76 -10.28
N THR A 13 20.75 12.04 -10.65
CA THR A 13 19.74 13.00 -10.22
C THR A 13 18.41 12.70 -10.89
N LEU A 14 17.47 12.12 -10.14
CA LEU A 14 16.06 11.98 -10.54
C LEU A 14 15.27 13.08 -9.82
N ALA A 15 14.74 14.00 -10.63
CA ALA A 15 14.07 15.22 -10.18
C ALA A 15 12.79 14.90 -9.38
N LEU A 16 12.84 15.15 -8.07
CA LEU A 16 11.69 15.17 -7.18
C LEU A 16 11.00 16.54 -7.29
N GLY A 17 9.87 16.59 -7.98
CA GLY A 17 8.92 17.70 -7.88
C GLY A 17 8.14 17.63 -6.58
N LEU A 18 8.77 17.97 -5.45
CA LEU A 18 8.05 18.28 -4.21
C LEU A 18 7.73 19.78 -4.24
N ILE A 19 6.46 20.13 -4.43
CA ILE A 19 6.00 21.51 -4.21
C ILE A 19 6.09 21.77 -2.70
N ALA A 20 7.14 22.48 -2.29
CA ALA A 20 7.30 22.96 -0.93
C ALA A 20 6.35 24.15 -0.70
N VAL A 21 5.23 23.92 -0.01
CA VAL A 21 4.43 25.01 0.56
C VAL A 21 5.19 25.52 1.79
N THR A 22 5.97 26.58 1.65
CA THR A 22 6.62 27.25 2.78
C THR A 22 5.64 28.22 3.45
N GLY A 23 4.79 27.71 4.33
CA GLY A 23 4.09 28.52 5.32
C GLY A 23 4.99 28.70 6.54
N ARG A 24 5.53 29.91 6.76
CA ARG A 24 6.18 30.24 8.04
C ARG A 24 5.08 30.45 9.10
N ALA A 25 4.83 29.43 9.91
CA ALA A 25 4.11 29.57 11.16
C ALA A 25 5.09 29.29 12.32
N GLN A 26 5.37 30.31 13.13
CA GLN A 26 6.03 30.15 14.42
C GLN A 26 5.17 29.20 15.28
N SER A 27 5.66 27.98 15.49
CA SER A 27 4.97 26.98 16.30
C SER A 27 5.89 26.55 17.43
N THR A 28 5.43 26.83 18.65
CA THR A 28 5.89 26.24 19.92
C THR A 28 6.14 24.75 19.77
N VAL A 29 7.37 24.31 20.04
CA VAL A 29 7.84 22.92 19.91
C VAL A 29 6.95 21.99 20.73
N PRO A 30 6.10 21.14 20.13
CA PRO A 30 5.51 20.02 20.83
C PRO A 30 6.62 19.01 21.14
N SER A 31 6.54 18.34 22.29
CA SER A 31 7.55 17.36 22.70
C SER A 31 7.82 16.31 21.62
N GLN A 32 9.09 16.16 21.25
CA GLN A 32 9.62 15.34 20.14
C GLN A 32 9.15 13.86 20.13
N ALA A 33 8.84 13.30 21.30
CA ALA A 33 8.33 11.93 21.42
C ALA A 33 6.85 11.80 20.98
N THR A 34 6.10 12.91 20.97
CA THR A 34 4.67 12.95 20.68
C THR A 34 4.39 13.00 19.18
N SER A 35 5.22 13.65 18.35
CA SER A 35 4.97 13.72 16.90
C SER A 35 5.20 12.38 16.18
N LEU A 36 6.26 11.65 16.55
CA LEU A 36 6.59 10.33 15.99
C LEU A 36 5.63 9.23 16.43
N SER A 37 5.15 9.27 17.69
CA SER A 37 4.12 8.34 18.15
C SER A 37 2.78 8.61 17.46
N ASN A 38 2.45 9.89 17.20
CA ASN A 38 1.25 10.27 16.46
C ASN A 38 1.31 9.88 14.98
N LEU A 39 2.45 10.08 14.29
CA LEU A 39 2.64 9.61 12.90
C LEU A 39 2.64 8.08 12.85
N GLY A 40 3.30 7.47 13.83
CA GLY A 40 3.30 6.04 14.13
C GLY A 40 1.92 5.41 14.08
N ASP A 41 1.13 5.79 15.07
CA ASP A 41 -0.23 5.34 15.27
C ASP A 41 -1.16 5.69 14.09
N LEU A 42 -0.87 6.79 13.37
CA LEU A 42 -1.68 7.22 12.22
C LEU A 42 -1.40 6.37 10.98
N LEU A 43 -0.13 6.11 10.64
CA LEU A 43 0.18 5.25 9.50
C LEU A 43 -0.24 3.80 9.74
N ASP A 44 -0.10 3.30 10.97
CA ASP A 44 -0.61 1.98 11.37
C ASP A 44 -2.12 1.89 11.22
N ARG A 45 -2.81 3.04 11.19
CA ARG A 45 -4.26 3.10 10.99
C ARG A 45 -4.71 3.12 9.54
N LEU A 46 -3.84 3.48 8.61
CA LEU A 46 -4.17 3.57 7.20
C LEU A 46 -4.42 2.15 6.63
N PRO A 47 -5.54 1.93 5.95
CA PRO A 47 -5.68 0.80 5.04
C PRO A 47 -4.63 0.90 3.93
N ASP A 48 -4.23 -0.26 3.40
CA ASP A 48 -3.33 -0.35 2.25
C ASP A 48 -4.08 0.13 0.98
N PHE A 49 -4.19 1.45 0.80
CA PHE A 49 -4.83 2.06 -0.38
C PHE A 49 -3.86 2.33 -1.53
N SER A 50 -2.59 2.51 -1.21
CA SER A 50 -1.51 2.48 -2.18
C SER A 50 -1.25 1.03 -2.57
N ARG A 51 -0.96 0.79 -3.86
CA ARG A 51 -0.47 -0.51 -4.34
C ARG A 51 0.82 -0.96 -3.62
N PHE A 52 1.48 -0.03 -2.95
CA PHE A 52 2.74 -0.21 -2.24
C PHE A 52 2.51 0.04 -0.75
N GLY A 53 3.02 -0.83 0.12
CA GLY A 53 2.84 -0.67 1.56
C GLY A 53 3.48 0.63 2.06
N LEU A 54 2.70 1.47 2.76
CA LEU A 54 3.25 2.64 3.46
C LEU A 54 4.17 2.20 4.61
N SER A 55 4.94 3.15 5.15
CA SER A 55 5.69 2.92 6.40
C SER A 55 4.70 2.53 7.50
N ASN A 56 4.99 1.46 8.25
CA ASN A 56 4.10 0.88 9.25
C ASN A 56 4.89 0.58 10.53
N PHE A 57 4.52 1.21 11.62
CA PHE A 57 5.28 1.29 12.86
C PHE A 57 5.01 0.15 13.84
N MET A 58 4.58 -1.01 13.33
CA MET A 58 4.38 -2.23 14.10
C MET A 58 5.61 -2.53 14.99
N PRO A 59 5.44 -2.91 16.27
CA PRO A 59 6.53 -3.35 17.14
C PRO A 59 7.22 -4.64 16.66
N HIS A 60 8.50 -4.82 16.98
CA HIS A 60 9.32 -5.95 16.53
C HIS A 60 8.94 -7.32 17.09
N ASP A 61 8.11 -7.39 18.15
CA ASP A 61 7.67 -8.65 18.75
C ASP A 61 6.20 -8.99 18.42
N ILE A 62 5.58 -8.28 17.46
CA ILE A 62 4.17 -8.48 17.09
C ILE A 62 4.06 -9.20 15.75
N PHE A 63 3.28 -10.27 15.77
CA PHE A 63 2.73 -10.95 14.61
C PHE A 63 1.33 -10.43 14.39
N GLN A 64 1.06 -9.88 13.21
CA GLN A 64 -0.25 -9.39 12.83
C GLN A 64 -0.86 -10.32 11.79
N PHE A 65 -1.91 -11.02 12.18
CA PHE A 65 -2.78 -11.74 11.24
C PHE A 65 -3.89 -10.80 10.79
N TYR A 66 -4.27 -10.83 9.53
CA TYR A 66 -5.38 -10.00 9.06
C TYR A 66 -6.19 -10.68 7.97
N SER A 67 -7.44 -10.22 7.83
CA SER A 67 -8.30 -10.55 6.71
C SER A 67 -9.07 -9.31 6.27
N SER A 68 -9.27 -9.17 4.96
CA SER A 68 -10.02 -8.04 4.38
C SER A 68 -10.94 -8.51 3.24
N PRO A 69 -12.05 -9.21 3.54
CA PRO A 69 -12.96 -9.72 2.52
C PRO A 69 -13.49 -8.59 1.62
N HIS A 70 -13.52 -8.84 0.31
CA HIS A 70 -13.97 -7.88 -0.70
C HIS A 70 -15.50 -7.93 -0.84
N PHE A 71 -16.23 -7.21 0.02
CA PHE A 71 -17.70 -7.19 -0.04
C PHE A 71 -18.27 -6.58 -1.32
N GLY A 72 -17.51 -5.74 -2.02
CA GLY A 72 -17.89 -5.25 -3.35
C GLY A 72 -18.06 -6.34 -4.39
N ASP A 73 -17.41 -7.50 -4.21
CA ASP A 73 -17.52 -8.62 -5.13
C ASP A 73 -18.91 -9.27 -5.08
N LEU A 74 -19.63 -9.20 -3.95
CA LEU A 74 -21.00 -9.75 -3.82
C LEU A 74 -22.01 -9.14 -4.80
N VAL A 75 -21.74 -7.93 -5.29
CA VAL A 75 -22.64 -7.18 -6.18
C VAL A 75 -22.16 -7.26 -7.64
N HIS A 76 -20.86 -7.38 -7.88
CA HIS A 76 -20.27 -7.22 -9.22
C HIS A 76 -19.66 -8.51 -9.79
N LYS A 77 -19.56 -9.58 -9.00
CA LYS A 77 -18.89 -10.83 -9.36
C LYS A 77 -19.73 -12.03 -8.94
N ASP A 78 -19.32 -13.20 -9.44
CA ASP A 78 -19.93 -14.50 -9.15
C ASP A 78 -19.31 -15.19 -7.91
N PHE A 79 -18.26 -14.59 -7.35
CA PHE A 79 -17.45 -15.11 -6.26
C PHE A 79 -17.08 -13.97 -5.31
N MET A 80 -16.74 -14.31 -4.07
CA MET A 80 -16.22 -13.39 -3.08
C MET A 80 -14.76 -13.71 -2.81
N ARG A 81 -13.88 -12.70 -2.87
CA ARG A 81 -12.48 -12.85 -2.48
C ARG A 81 -12.28 -12.60 -0.98
N VAL A 82 -11.41 -13.41 -0.40
CA VAL A 82 -11.03 -13.36 1.01
C VAL A 82 -9.51 -13.44 1.11
N PRO A 83 -8.82 -12.29 1.18
CA PRO A 83 -7.41 -12.26 1.52
C PRO A 83 -7.21 -12.62 3.00
N LEU A 84 -6.22 -13.47 3.24
CA LEU A 84 -5.72 -13.87 4.56
C LEU A 84 -4.22 -13.60 4.60
N GLY A 85 -3.80 -12.71 5.50
CA GLY A 85 -2.41 -12.28 5.58
C GLY A 85 -1.79 -12.41 6.95
N LEU A 86 -0.47 -12.57 6.96
CA LEU A 86 0.42 -12.50 8.10
C LEU A 86 1.48 -11.45 7.83
N ARG A 87 1.73 -10.61 8.83
CA ARG A 87 2.78 -9.59 8.83
C ARG A 87 3.61 -9.73 10.10
N ALA A 88 4.92 -9.70 9.97
CA ALA A 88 5.84 -9.84 11.10
C ALA A 88 7.06 -8.95 10.91
N LYS A 89 7.52 -8.32 11.99
CA LYS A 89 8.84 -7.71 12.03
C LYS A 89 9.83 -8.73 12.56
N PHE A 90 10.86 -9.04 11.78
CA PHE A 90 11.92 -9.96 12.21
C PHE A 90 13.17 -9.22 12.67
N ALA A 91 13.22 -7.90 12.47
CA ALA A 91 14.17 -6.97 13.07
C ALA A 91 13.47 -5.62 13.32
N VAL A 92 14.17 -4.67 13.96
CA VAL A 92 13.63 -3.34 14.29
C VAL A 92 13.10 -2.61 13.04
N ASP A 93 13.86 -2.74 11.96
CA ASP A 93 13.68 -1.99 10.71
C ASP A 93 13.20 -2.87 9.55
N TYR A 94 13.05 -4.19 9.76
CA TYR A 94 12.63 -5.11 8.70
C TYR A 94 11.29 -5.77 9.01
N GLN A 95 10.41 -5.72 8.02
CA GLN A 95 9.10 -6.33 8.04
C GLN A 95 8.98 -7.31 6.87
N ALA A 96 8.46 -8.51 7.12
CA ALA A 96 7.99 -9.42 6.10
C ALA A 96 6.47 -9.53 6.16
N HIS A 97 5.84 -9.83 5.03
CA HIS A 97 4.44 -10.21 4.98
C HIS A 97 4.21 -11.30 3.95
N VAL A 98 3.18 -12.09 4.19
CA VAL A 98 2.66 -13.14 3.30
C VAL A 98 1.15 -13.07 3.35
N GLU A 99 0.51 -13.02 2.20
CA GLU A 99 -0.93 -12.99 2.03
C GLU A 99 -1.33 -14.00 0.96
N VAL A 100 -2.33 -14.81 1.28
CA VAL A 100 -2.96 -15.74 0.36
C VAL A 100 -4.38 -15.25 0.14
N GLU A 101 -4.76 -15.02 -1.11
CA GLU A 101 -6.13 -14.68 -1.47
C GLU A 101 -6.89 -15.94 -1.90
N GLY A 102 -7.92 -16.29 -1.13
CA GLY A 102 -8.90 -17.30 -1.50
C GLY A 102 -10.10 -16.68 -2.19
N TYR A 103 -10.84 -17.48 -2.95
CA TYR A 103 -12.15 -17.11 -3.48
C TYR A 103 -13.14 -18.25 -3.28
N PHE A 104 -14.43 -17.91 -3.14
CA PHE A 104 -15.51 -18.87 -3.13
C PHE A 104 -16.77 -18.28 -3.77
N THR A 105 -17.58 -19.12 -4.40
CA THR A 105 -18.88 -18.74 -4.97
C THR A 105 -19.86 -18.42 -3.85
N HIS A 106 -20.46 -17.23 -3.87
CA HIS A 106 -21.46 -16.82 -2.85
C HIS A 106 -22.91 -17.22 -3.21
N GLY A 107 -23.15 -17.80 -4.39
CA GLY A 107 -24.43 -18.41 -4.76
C GLY A 107 -25.52 -17.44 -5.20
N LEU A 108 -25.23 -16.14 -5.32
CA LEU A 108 -26.18 -15.15 -5.86
C LEU A 108 -26.16 -15.10 -7.40
N ALA A 109 -25.18 -15.75 -8.02
CA ALA A 109 -24.98 -15.79 -9.46
C ALA A 109 -24.39 -17.15 -9.89
N ARG A 110 -23.76 -17.24 -11.07
CA ARG A 110 -23.29 -18.52 -11.62
C ARG A 110 -22.14 -19.09 -10.78
N SER A 111 -22.05 -20.41 -10.65
CA SER A 111 -21.02 -21.03 -9.83
C SER A 111 -19.63 -20.94 -10.46
N ALA A 112 -18.71 -20.24 -9.80
CA ALA A 112 -17.29 -20.13 -10.15
C ALA A 112 -16.40 -21.14 -9.39
N GLY A 113 -16.95 -21.87 -8.41
CA GLY A 113 -16.22 -22.79 -7.53
C GLY A 113 -15.59 -22.10 -6.31
N TYR A 114 -14.54 -22.73 -5.76
CA TYR A 114 -13.72 -22.21 -4.68
C TYR A 114 -12.25 -22.56 -4.93
N GLY A 115 -11.32 -21.77 -4.40
CA GLY A 115 -9.90 -22.03 -4.54
C GLY A 115 -9.02 -20.89 -4.04
N PHE A 116 -7.75 -20.96 -4.38
CA PHE A 116 -6.78 -19.88 -4.15
C PHE A 116 -6.53 -19.16 -5.48
N ASP A 117 -6.48 -17.84 -5.41
CA ASP A 117 -6.27 -16.95 -6.55
C ASP A 117 -4.80 -16.53 -6.65
N ARG A 118 -4.25 -15.94 -5.58
CA ARG A 118 -2.89 -15.40 -5.59
C ARG A 118 -2.20 -15.52 -4.25
N LEU A 119 -0.86 -15.53 -4.33
CA LEU A 119 0.05 -15.35 -3.22
C LEU A 119 0.72 -14.00 -3.40
N ASN A 120 0.67 -13.17 -2.36
CA ASN A 120 1.43 -11.93 -2.26
C ASN A 120 2.39 -12.05 -1.08
N THR A 121 3.69 -11.90 -1.32
CA THR A 121 4.70 -11.92 -0.27
C THR A 121 5.68 -10.79 -0.49
N GLY A 122 6.19 -10.20 0.58
CA GLY A 122 7.14 -9.10 0.42
C GLY A 122 7.95 -8.82 1.66
N VAL A 123 9.06 -8.12 1.44
CA VAL A 123 9.96 -7.64 2.49
C VAL A 123 10.10 -6.14 2.36
N LYS A 124 10.05 -5.46 3.49
CA LYS A 124 10.14 -4.01 3.60
C LYS A 124 11.17 -3.63 4.65
N TYR A 125 12.04 -2.71 4.30
CA TYR A 125 12.94 -2.00 5.19
C TYR A 125 12.37 -0.61 5.51
N GLU A 126 12.32 -0.25 6.77
CA GLU A 126 11.85 1.04 7.27
C GLU A 126 13.00 1.79 7.90
N THR A 127 13.07 3.11 7.71
CA THR A 127 14.12 3.85 8.38
C THR A 127 14.00 3.87 9.90
N PRO A 128 15.14 3.84 10.62
CA PRO A 128 15.15 4.00 12.06
C PRO A 128 14.43 5.27 12.48
N LYS A 129 13.61 5.15 13.53
CA LYS A 129 12.66 6.16 14.03
C LYS A 129 13.30 7.45 14.60
N THR A 130 14.59 7.68 14.38
CA THR A 130 15.38 8.76 15.01
C THR A 130 16.37 9.36 14.02
N SER A 131 15.87 10.03 12.97
CA SER A 131 16.70 10.99 12.22
C SER A 131 16.62 12.36 12.93
N PRO A 132 17.72 12.89 13.49
CA PRO A 132 17.72 14.16 14.24
C PRO A 132 17.30 15.37 13.39
N THR A 133 17.41 15.27 12.07
CA THR A 133 17.22 16.38 11.12
C THR A 133 15.80 16.48 10.55
N SER A 134 14.95 15.46 10.70
CA SER A 134 13.56 15.48 10.18
C SER A 134 12.67 14.47 10.92
N PRO A 135 12.20 14.77 12.14
CA PRO A 135 11.43 13.85 12.97
C PRO A 135 10.05 13.52 12.39
N ASP A 136 9.52 14.39 11.52
CA ASP A 136 8.18 14.23 10.94
C ASP A 136 8.20 13.46 9.62
N LEU A 137 9.37 12.98 9.17
CA LEU A 137 9.57 12.28 7.90
C LEU A 137 9.93 10.82 8.16
N SER A 138 9.22 9.89 7.53
CA SER A 138 9.54 8.47 7.53
C SER A 138 9.61 7.96 6.09
N TRP A 139 10.62 7.16 5.78
CA TRP A 139 10.68 6.44 4.51
C TRP A 139 10.90 4.95 4.69
N SER A 140 10.49 4.20 3.69
CA SER A 140 10.67 2.76 3.60
C SER A 140 10.95 2.36 2.16
N THR A 141 11.63 1.25 1.99
CA THR A 141 11.83 0.59 0.70
C THR A 141 11.42 -0.86 0.83
N GLY A 142 10.86 -1.44 -0.22
CA GLY A 142 10.42 -2.82 -0.17
C GLY A 142 10.38 -3.45 -1.54
N VAL A 143 10.16 -4.75 -1.53
CA VAL A 143 9.90 -5.54 -2.74
C VAL A 143 8.76 -6.49 -2.42
N ASP A 144 7.72 -6.40 -3.23
CA ASP A 144 6.59 -7.32 -3.20
C ASP A 144 6.66 -8.29 -4.37
N PHE A 145 6.17 -9.49 -4.16
CA PHE A 145 6.12 -10.57 -5.12
C PHE A 145 4.70 -11.13 -5.13
N ILE A 146 4.02 -10.96 -6.26
CA ILE A 146 2.65 -11.40 -6.45
C ILE A 146 2.66 -12.46 -7.52
N THR A 147 2.11 -13.63 -7.23
CA THR A 147 2.02 -14.73 -8.20
C THR A 147 0.64 -15.39 -8.13
N PRO A 148 0.03 -15.74 -9.28
CA PRO A 148 -1.19 -16.51 -9.27
C PRO A 148 -0.94 -17.90 -8.67
N LEU A 149 -1.90 -18.37 -7.89
CA LEU A 149 -1.91 -19.71 -7.32
C LEU A 149 -2.89 -20.59 -8.10
N SER A 150 -2.51 -21.84 -8.33
CA SER A 150 -3.39 -22.83 -8.96
C SER A 150 -3.86 -22.41 -10.37
N ARG A 151 -5.17 -22.43 -10.63
CA ARG A 151 -5.82 -22.05 -11.89
C ARG A 151 -7.13 -21.34 -11.56
N PRO A 152 -7.09 -20.09 -11.09
CA PRO A 152 -8.30 -19.37 -10.73
C PRO A 152 -9.14 -19.08 -11.99
N PRO A 153 -10.45 -18.81 -11.86
CA PRO A 153 -11.26 -18.21 -12.91
C PRO A 153 -10.51 -17.06 -13.58
N ARG A 154 -10.66 -16.94 -14.91
CA ARG A 154 -9.90 -15.95 -15.69
C ARG A 154 -10.05 -14.54 -15.12
N ASP A 155 -11.24 -14.19 -14.65
CA ASP A 155 -11.55 -12.83 -14.14
C ASP A 155 -10.85 -12.45 -12.83
N LEU A 156 -10.11 -13.37 -12.21
CA LEU A 156 -9.40 -13.16 -10.94
C LEU A 156 -7.91 -12.85 -11.12
N SER A 157 -7.28 -13.43 -12.15
CA SER A 157 -5.85 -13.29 -12.40
C SER A 157 -5.61 -12.72 -13.79
N ASP A 158 -4.63 -11.82 -13.91
CA ASP A 158 -4.14 -11.36 -15.20
C ASP A 158 -3.21 -12.37 -15.90
N GLY A 159 -2.84 -13.45 -15.22
CA GLY A 159 -1.95 -14.50 -15.70
C GLY A 159 -0.46 -14.17 -15.58
N TYR A 160 -0.09 -13.11 -14.85
CA TYR A 160 1.30 -12.69 -14.69
C TYR A 160 1.76 -12.79 -13.25
N GLN A 161 3.07 -12.98 -13.10
CA GLN A 161 3.77 -12.78 -11.86
C GLN A 161 4.32 -11.36 -11.84
N HIS A 162 4.18 -10.68 -10.71
CA HIS A 162 4.63 -9.31 -10.51
C HIS A 162 5.77 -9.30 -9.50
N THR A 163 6.86 -8.63 -9.84
CA THR A 163 7.91 -8.25 -8.89
C THR A 163 7.93 -6.74 -8.78
N VAL A 164 7.70 -6.25 -7.57
CA VAL A 164 7.31 -4.87 -7.34
C VAL A 164 8.25 -4.21 -6.33
N PRO A 165 9.45 -3.74 -6.75
CA PRO A 165 10.27 -2.90 -5.90
C PRO A 165 9.63 -1.52 -5.75
N TYR A 166 9.68 -0.96 -4.55
CA TYR A 166 9.09 0.34 -4.26
C TYR A 166 9.84 1.10 -3.17
N VAL A 167 9.65 2.41 -3.16
CA VAL A 167 10.05 3.33 -2.09
C VAL A 167 8.82 4.13 -1.68
N ALA A 168 8.59 4.25 -0.38
CA ALA A 168 7.50 5.02 0.20
C ALA A 168 8.06 6.07 1.17
N VAL A 169 7.48 7.26 1.15
CA VAL A 169 7.79 8.38 2.02
C VAL A 169 6.49 8.88 2.63
N SER A 170 6.53 9.24 3.90
CA SER A 170 5.41 9.81 4.64
C SER A 170 5.90 10.96 5.50
N LYS A 171 5.08 12.00 5.62
CA LYS A 171 5.41 13.19 6.39
C LYS A 171 4.20 13.74 7.12
N LEU A 172 4.34 14.06 8.40
CA LEU A 172 3.36 14.86 9.13
C LEU A 172 3.42 16.30 8.60
N LEU A 173 2.36 16.75 7.93
CA LEU A 173 2.29 18.07 7.29
C LEU A 173 1.78 19.14 8.25
N MET A 174 0.74 18.80 9.04
CA MET A 174 0.15 19.70 10.03
C MET A 174 -0.16 18.90 11.30
N PRO A 175 0.70 18.97 12.33
CA PRO A 175 0.52 18.22 13.58
C PRO A 175 -0.80 18.52 14.28
N ASP A 176 -1.18 19.80 14.39
CA ASP A 176 -2.40 20.22 15.11
C ASP A 176 -3.70 19.69 14.47
N CYS A 177 -3.63 19.39 13.17
CA CYS A 177 -4.75 18.88 12.40
C CYS A 177 -4.66 17.37 12.13
N ASN A 178 -3.62 16.69 12.62
CA ASN A 178 -3.28 15.30 12.29
C ASN A 178 -3.30 15.04 10.76
N LEU A 179 -2.75 15.97 9.98
CA LEU A 179 -2.67 15.86 8.52
C LEU A 179 -1.32 15.27 8.12
N VAL A 180 -1.36 14.14 7.41
CA VAL A 180 -0.20 13.42 6.91
C VAL A 180 -0.23 13.41 5.39
N GLY A 181 0.91 13.69 4.79
CA GLY A 181 1.16 13.48 3.36
C GLY A 181 1.98 12.22 3.17
N TYR A 182 1.73 11.50 2.10
CA TYR A 182 2.53 10.33 1.72
C TYR A 182 2.71 10.28 0.21
N SER A 183 3.79 9.63 -0.21
CA SER A 183 4.09 9.36 -1.60
C SER A 183 4.84 8.05 -1.74
N THR A 184 4.59 7.35 -2.84
CA THR A 184 5.17 6.04 -3.14
C THR A 184 5.57 5.99 -4.61
N LEU A 185 6.79 5.54 -4.88
CA LEU A 185 7.25 5.22 -6.22
C LEU A 185 7.51 3.72 -6.28
N GLY A 186 6.91 3.04 -7.25
CA GLY A 186 7.14 1.62 -7.49
C GLY A 186 7.36 1.32 -8.95
N ILE A 187 8.01 0.19 -9.21
CA ILE A 187 8.16 -0.40 -10.54
C ILE A 187 7.43 -1.74 -10.49
N ASP A 188 6.61 -2.05 -11.49
CA ASP A 188 5.93 -3.33 -11.64
C ASP A 188 6.60 -4.09 -12.79
N LEU A 189 7.27 -5.20 -12.46
CA LEU A 189 7.95 -6.07 -13.41
C LEU A 189 7.11 -7.32 -13.64
N LEU A 190 6.63 -7.49 -14.87
CA LEU A 190 5.74 -8.57 -15.27
C LEU A 190 6.55 -9.74 -15.85
N ASN A 191 6.28 -10.94 -15.33
CA ASN A 191 6.74 -12.20 -15.90
C ASN A 191 5.54 -13.07 -16.26
N ALA A 192 5.48 -13.55 -17.49
CA ALA A 192 4.40 -14.42 -17.94
C ALA A 192 4.40 -15.74 -17.16
N THR A 193 3.21 -16.23 -16.84
CA THR A 193 3.03 -17.58 -16.28
C THR A 193 2.43 -18.53 -17.33
N ASN A 194 2.09 -19.75 -16.92
CA ASN A 194 1.37 -20.69 -17.78
C ASN A 194 -0.13 -20.38 -17.89
N LEU A 195 -0.63 -19.37 -17.18
CA LEU A 195 -2.02 -18.93 -17.27
C LEU A 195 -2.21 -17.98 -18.45
N PRO A 196 -3.37 -18.01 -19.13
CA PRO A 196 -3.65 -17.08 -20.21
C PRO A 196 -3.71 -15.64 -19.68
N SER A 197 -3.25 -14.69 -20.49
CA SER A 197 -3.36 -13.26 -20.16
C SER A 197 -4.83 -12.84 -20.05
N ASN A 198 -5.15 -12.13 -18.97
CA ASN A 198 -6.47 -11.53 -18.77
C ASN A 198 -6.38 -10.21 -18.00
N PHE A 199 -5.71 -9.22 -18.59
CA PHE A 199 -5.63 -7.90 -17.98
C PHE A 199 -6.99 -7.24 -17.88
N GLY A 200 -7.26 -6.63 -16.73
CA GLY A 200 -8.44 -5.83 -16.49
C GLY A 200 -8.37 -4.48 -17.22
N ARG A 201 -9.49 -3.77 -17.23
CA ARG A 201 -9.58 -2.43 -17.82
C ARG A 201 -8.58 -1.47 -17.17
N ASN A 202 -7.93 -0.64 -17.99
CA ASN A 202 -6.94 0.34 -17.57
C ASN A 202 -5.77 -0.28 -16.78
N GLN A 203 -5.46 -1.57 -17.02
CA GLN A 203 -4.23 -2.19 -16.53
C GLN A 203 -3.12 -2.05 -17.56
N LEU A 204 -1.87 -2.01 -17.10
CA LEU A 204 -0.70 -1.89 -17.97
C LEU A 204 -0.20 -3.30 -18.28
N HIS A 205 -0.14 -3.65 -19.56
CA HIS A 205 0.18 -5.01 -20.01
C HIS A 205 1.69 -5.26 -20.16
N SER A 206 2.51 -4.38 -19.59
CA SER A 206 3.97 -4.43 -19.66
C SER A 206 4.58 -3.87 -18.38
N ASN A 207 5.90 -4.04 -18.24
CA ASN A 207 6.66 -3.39 -17.19
C ASN A 207 6.31 -1.90 -17.09
N SER A 208 6.07 -1.42 -15.88
CA SER A 208 5.57 -0.07 -15.67
C SER A 208 6.15 0.56 -14.41
N SER A 209 6.16 1.88 -14.35
CA SER A 209 6.37 2.62 -13.11
C SER A 209 5.05 3.20 -12.62
N THR A 210 4.91 3.33 -11.31
CA THR A 210 3.77 3.98 -10.68
C THR A 210 4.25 4.94 -9.61
N LEU A 211 3.84 6.20 -9.71
CA LEU A 211 3.93 7.19 -8.65
C LEU A 211 2.54 7.35 -8.03
N SER A 212 2.43 7.27 -6.71
CA SER A 212 1.21 7.63 -6.00
C SER A 212 1.53 8.64 -4.91
N SER A 213 0.63 9.59 -4.68
CA SER A 213 0.76 10.59 -3.64
C SER A 213 -0.61 10.83 -3.02
N GLY A 214 -0.65 11.06 -1.72
CA GLY A 214 -1.91 11.27 -1.04
C GLY A 214 -1.80 12.03 0.25
N LEU A 215 -2.98 12.36 0.77
CA LEU A 215 -3.19 13.03 2.04
C LEU A 215 -4.09 12.15 2.90
N ALA A 216 -3.81 12.11 4.18
CA ALA A 216 -4.66 11.48 5.19
C ALA A 216 -4.84 12.43 6.36
N ARG A 217 -6.08 12.56 6.84
CA ARG A 217 -6.41 13.34 8.03
C ARG A 217 -7.17 12.49 9.01
N ASP A 218 -6.70 12.46 10.25
CA ASP A 218 -7.32 11.69 11.33
C ASP A 218 -8.27 12.56 12.17
N TRP A 219 -9.49 12.08 12.38
CA TRP A 219 -10.45 12.62 13.34
C TRP A 219 -10.77 11.57 14.39
N LYS A 220 -11.37 11.99 15.51
CA LYS A 220 -11.69 11.09 16.63
C LYS A 220 -12.49 9.84 16.25
N LYS A 221 -13.34 9.92 15.21
CA LYS A 221 -14.29 8.86 14.83
C LYS A 221 -14.01 8.23 13.46
N PHE A 222 -13.20 8.88 12.62
CA PHE A 222 -12.91 8.43 11.27
C PHE A 222 -11.65 9.10 10.76
N GLN A 223 -11.07 8.53 9.70
CA GLN A 223 -9.97 9.11 8.96
C GLN A 223 -10.43 9.30 7.51
N ALA A 224 -10.06 10.42 6.89
CA ALA A 224 -10.31 10.64 5.47
C ALA A 224 -8.99 10.63 4.70
N LEU A 225 -9.02 10.06 3.51
CA LEU A 225 -7.88 9.92 2.63
C LEU A 225 -8.24 10.39 1.23
N LEU A 226 -7.24 10.94 0.55
CA LEU A 226 -7.28 11.22 -0.88
C LEU A 226 -5.95 10.79 -1.49
N THR A 227 -5.98 9.83 -2.40
CA THR A 227 -4.79 9.33 -3.11
C THR A 227 -4.93 9.59 -4.59
N ALA A 228 -3.91 10.19 -5.19
CA ALA A 228 -3.73 10.27 -6.64
C ALA A 228 -2.60 9.34 -7.07
N SER A 229 -2.74 8.73 -8.25
CA SER A 229 -1.74 7.83 -8.82
C SER A 229 -1.54 8.09 -10.30
N TYR A 230 -0.30 7.96 -10.77
CA TYR A 230 0.09 7.99 -12.17
C TYR A 230 0.96 6.78 -12.47
N SER A 231 0.54 5.96 -13.43
CA SER A 231 1.27 4.77 -13.88
C SER A 231 1.63 4.92 -15.35
N SER A 232 2.83 4.48 -15.74
CA SER A 232 3.31 4.61 -17.12
C SER A 232 4.22 3.47 -17.52
N THR A 233 4.10 3.02 -18.77
CA THR A 233 5.00 2.03 -19.40
C THR A 233 6.18 2.68 -20.13
N ALA A 234 6.20 4.03 -20.23
CA ALA A 234 7.14 4.76 -21.09
C ALA A 234 8.63 4.52 -20.79
N LEU A 235 8.98 4.14 -19.55
CA LEU A 235 10.36 3.89 -19.15
C LEU A 235 10.85 2.47 -19.49
N PHE A 236 9.94 1.52 -19.74
CA PHE A 236 10.27 0.09 -19.79
C PHE A 236 9.68 -0.65 -21.00
N SER A 237 8.89 0.03 -21.83
CA SER A 237 8.23 -0.55 -22.99
C SER A 237 8.34 0.37 -24.22
N ASN A 238 8.20 -0.24 -25.40
CA ASN A 238 8.15 0.49 -26.67
C ASN A 238 6.77 1.15 -26.90
N GLU A 239 5.74 0.67 -26.18
CA GLU A 239 4.40 1.26 -26.20
C GLU A 239 4.21 2.12 -24.95
N THR A 240 3.71 3.35 -25.16
CA THR A 240 3.45 4.29 -24.06
C THR A 240 1.97 4.29 -23.72
N HIS A 241 1.66 3.62 -22.61
CA HIS A 241 0.36 3.67 -21.96
C HIS A 241 0.48 4.38 -20.62
N GLN A 242 -0.53 5.18 -20.31
CA GLN A 242 -0.55 5.99 -19.10
C GLN A 242 -1.90 5.81 -18.41
N VAL A 243 -1.87 5.64 -17.09
CA VAL A 243 -3.07 5.46 -16.27
C VAL A 243 -3.02 6.42 -15.10
N PHE A 244 -4.01 7.29 -15.02
CA PHE A 244 -4.22 8.20 -13.91
C PHE A 244 -5.35 7.70 -13.02
N GLY A 245 -5.20 7.83 -11.70
CA GLY A 245 -6.18 7.38 -10.73
C GLY A 245 -6.36 8.39 -9.60
N LEU A 246 -7.59 8.54 -9.13
CA LEU A 246 -7.95 9.32 -7.94
C LEU A 246 -8.85 8.48 -7.04
N ARG A 247 -8.52 8.41 -5.75
CA ARG A 247 -9.18 7.55 -4.76
C ARG A 247 -9.46 8.31 -3.47
N PRO A 248 -10.67 8.89 -3.30
CA PRO A 248 -11.13 9.34 -1.99
C PRO A 248 -11.58 8.14 -1.13
N ALA A 249 -11.28 8.16 0.16
CA ALA A 249 -11.74 7.14 1.10
C ALA A 249 -11.99 7.68 2.50
N ILE A 250 -12.88 7.02 3.24
CA ILE A 250 -13.17 7.24 4.65
C ILE A 250 -13.02 5.91 5.39
N VAL A 251 -12.33 5.97 6.52
CA VAL A 251 -11.97 4.82 7.33
C VAL A 251 -12.56 4.97 8.72
N PHE A 252 -13.31 3.96 9.15
CA PHE A 252 -13.99 3.91 10.43
C PHE A 252 -13.36 2.82 11.31
N PRO A 253 -12.69 3.18 12.42
CA PRO A 253 -12.29 2.20 13.42
C PRO A 253 -13.53 1.70 14.18
N LEU A 254 -14.04 0.52 13.82
CA LEU A 254 -15.34 0.01 14.30
C LEU A 254 -15.29 -0.54 15.73
N THR A 255 -14.21 -1.21 16.10
CA THR A 255 -14.04 -1.71 17.47
C THR A 255 -12.63 -1.49 17.96
N ARG A 256 -12.52 -0.90 19.16
CA ARG A 256 -11.41 -1.09 20.09
C ARG A 256 -11.89 -2.04 21.19
N TRP A 257 -12.27 -3.27 20.84
CA TRP A 257 -12.76 -4.24 21.86
C TRP A 257 -11.69 -4.37 22.95
N GLN A 258 -12.11 -4.52 24.21
CA GLN A 258 -11.32 -4.63 25.44
C GLN A 258 -10.27 -5.75 25.44
N GLY A 259 -9.27 -5.61 24.58
CA GLY A 259 -8.13 -6.49 24.41
C GLY A 259 -7.26 -5.88 23.30
N ARG A 260 -6.00 -5.57 23.63
CA ARG A 260 -5.00 -4.96 22.71
C ARG A 260 -4.73 -5.76 21.41
N HIS A 261 -5.41 -6.88 21.22
CA HIS A 261 -5.07 -7.92 20.25
C HIS A 261 -6.00 -7.96 19.05
N THR A 262 -7.16 -7.30 19.03
CA THR A 262 -8.06 -7.33 17.86
C THR A 262 -8.49 -5.93 17.44
N ARG A 263 -8.38 -5.65 16.14
CA ARG A 263 -8.77 -4.38 15.54
C ARG A 263 -9.69 -4.61 14.34
N LEU A 264 -10.79 -3.86 14.30
CA LEU A 264 -11.73 -3.88 13.19
C LEU A 264 -11.78 -2.50 12.54
N THR A 265 -11.57 -2.45 11.23
CA THR A 265 -11.57 -1.21 10.46
C THR A 265 -12.49 -1.37 9.26
N ALA A 266 -13.53 -0.55 9.15
CA ALA A 266 -14.33 -0.44 7.94
C ALA A 266 -13.81 0.69 7.06
N THR A 267 -13.82 0.47 5.77
CA THR A 267 -13.36 1.42 4.77
C THR A 267 -14.43 1.57 3.71
N VAL A 268 -14.74 2.81 3.35
CA VAL A 268 -15.60 3.14 2.22
C VAL A 268 -14.84 4.12 1.34
N GLY A 269 -14.75 3.83 0.04
CA GLY A 269 -14.01 4.67 -0.89
C GLY A 269 -14.62 4.71 -2.27
N GLY A 270 -14.18 5.68 -3.05
CA GLY A 270 -14.45 5.80 -4.48
C GLY A 270 -13.18 5.66 -5.29
N TRP A 271 -13.32 5.45 -6.59
CA TRP A 271 -12.24 5.63 -7.54
C TRP A 271 -12.71 6.32 -8.81
N SER A 272 -11.78 7.03 -9.42
CA SER A 272 -11.86 7.53 -10.78
C SER A 272 -10.55 7.21 -11.48
N ILE A 273 -10.60 6.45 -12.56
CA ILE A 273 -9.43 5.97 -13.30
C ILE A 273 -9.57 6.37 -14.76
N TRP A 274 -8.54 6.99 -15.31
CA TRP A 274 -8.44 7.38 -16.71
C TRP A 274 -7.24 6.67 -17.32
N GLY A 275 -7.45 5.94 -18.42
CA GLY A 275 -6.38 5.23 -19.09
C GLY A 275 -6.70 4.96 -20.56
N PRO A 276 -5.94 4.07 -21.21
CA PRO A 276 -6.09 3.78 -22.63
C PRO A 276 -7.46 3.19 -22.98
N ASP A 277 -8.12 2.51 -22.04
CA ASP A 277 -9.46 1.91 -22.22
C ASP A 277 -10.59 2.87 -21.80
N GLY A 278 -10.27 4.16 -21.67
CA GLY A 278 -11.19 5.23 -21.31
C GLY A 278 -11.34 5.44 -19.81
N HIS A 279 -12.46 6.06 -19.43
CA HIS A 279 -12.74 6.48 -18.06
C HIS A 279 -13.57 5.44 -17.31
N GLU A 280 -13.22 5.22 -16.04
CA GLU A 280 -13.89 4.32 -15.11
C GLU A 280 -14.14 5.03 -13.77
N LEU A 281 -15.34 4.84 -13.23
CA LEU A 281 -15.75 5.31 -11.92
C LEU A 281 -16.31 4.15 -11.11
N GLY A 282 -16.10 4.16 -9.80
CA GLY A 282 -16.78 3.21 -8.92
C GLY A 282 -16.59 3.51 -7.46
N ALA A 283 -17.17 2.64 -6.62
CA ALA A 283 -17.11 2.72 -5.18
C ALA A 283 -16.92 1.34 -4.56
N SER A 284 -16.22 1.28 -3.42
CA SER A 284 -15.94 0.05 -2.69
C SER A 284 -16.17 0.22 -1.20
N GLY A 285 -16.53 -0.89 -0.58
CA GLY A 285 -16.54 -1.05 0.86
C GLY A 285 -15.73 -2.28 1.25
N SER A 286 -14.92 -2.17 2.29
CA SER A 286 -14.20 -3.31 2.87
C SER A 286 -14.22 -3.25 4.39
N VAL A 287 -14.09 -4.42 5.02
CA VAL A 287 -13.89 -4.53 6.46
C VAL A 287 -12.63 -5.34 6.69
N ARG A 288 -11.66 -4.73 7.36
CA ARG A 288 -10.41 -5.38 7.76
C ARG A 288 -10.48 -5.78 9.22
N VAL A 289 -10.19 -7.05 9.48
CA VAL A 289 -9.99 -7.60 10.81
C VAL A 289 -8.50 -7.87 10.99
N GLU A 290 -7.92 -7.38 12.08
CA GLU A 290 -6.51 -7.58 12.42
C GLU A 290 -6.40 -8.20 13.82
N PHE A 291 -5.54 -9.20 13.96
CA PHE A 291 -5.20 -9.85 15.21
C PHE A 291 -3.70 -9.69 15.49
N ASN A 292 -3.37 -8.95 16.53
CA ASN A 292 -2.00 -8.72 16.98
C ASN A 292 -1.65 -9.72 18.07
N TYR A 293 -0.68 -10.59 17.83
CA TYR A 293 -0.14 -11.53 18.80
C TYR A 293 1.28 -11.10 19.18
N LYS A 294 1.55 -10.98 20.49
CA LYS A 294 2.90 -10.74 21.00
C LYS A 294 3.49 -12.06 21.49
N ALA A 295 4.63 -12.47 20.92
CA ALA A 295 5.33 -13.65 21.41
C ALA A 295 5.84 -13.38 22.85
N LYS A 296 5.55 -14.30 23.78
CA LYS A 296 6.19 -14.29 25.09
C LYS A 296 7.64 -14.74 24.92
N ARG A 297 8.58 -13.95 25.43
CA ARG A 297 9.97 -14.37 25.62
C ARG A 297 10.09 -15.23 26.87
#